data_AF-A0A3S1QJF8-F1
#
_entry.id   AF-A0A3S1QJF8-F1
#
_cell.length_a   1.000
_cell.length_b   1.000
_cell.length_c   1.000
_cell.angle_alpha   90.00
_cell.angle_beta   90.00
_cell.angle_gamma   90.00
#
_symmetry.space_group_name_H-M   'P 1'
#
loop_
_entity.id
_entity.type
_entity.pdbx_description
1 polymer ?
#
loop_
_entity_poly.entity_id
_entity_poly.type
_entity_poly.pdbx_seq_one_letter_code
_entity_poly.pdbx_strand_id
1 'polypeptide(L)'
;QVKFTPNSRNVLPGTVVFTVDIRSPDQAKLDGMRARIEKEAPKICEALGVKCSVEAVGHFDPITFDPTLVGRVRTAAEKLGYSHMNIISGAGHDACWAAKVAPATMVMCPCVGGLSHNEAEEISKEWAAAGADVLFHAVVETAGIVE
;
A
#
# COMPACT_ATOMS: atom_id res chain seq x y z
N GLN A 1 -5.03 13.89 6.70
CA GLN A 1 -4.99 15.37 6.82
C GLN A 1 -6.20 15.82 7.62
N VAL A 2 -6.12 16.93 8.38
CA VAL A 2 -7.22 17.45 9.22
C VAL A 2 -7.38 18.95 8.97
N LYS A 3 -8.61 19.43 8.79
CA LYS A 3 -8.94 20.84 8.60
C LYS A 3 -9.99 21.27 9.61
N PHE A 4 -9.66 22.30 10.39
CA PHE A 4 -10.58 22.97 11.30
C PHE A 4 -11.17 24.21 10.61
N THR A 5 -12.40 24.59 10.94
CA THR A 5 -13.02 25.85 10.48
C THR A 5 -13.68 26.55 11.67
N PRO A 6 -13.41 27.85 11.95
CA PRO A 6 -12.57 28.77 11.16
C PRO A 6 -11.05 28.65 11.38
N ASN A 7 -10.60 27.68 12.21
CA ASN A 7 -9.19 27.49 12.57
C ASN A 7 -8.56 28.68 13.31
N SER A 8 -9.34 29.33 14.19
CA SER A 8 -8.83 30.39 15.08
C SER A 8 -8.55 29.83 16.47
N ARG A 9 -7.42 30.21 17.06
CA ARG A 9 -6.99 29.77 18.41
C ARG A 9 -7.97 30.11 19.55
N ASN A 10 -8.85 31.10 19.35
CA ASN A 10 -9.79 31.59 20.37
C ASN A 10 -11.27 31.45 19.95
N VAL A 11 -11.56 30.67 18.91
CA VAL A 11 -12.93 30.38 18.45
C VAL A 11 -13.10 28.88 18.40
N LEU A 12 -14.15 28.36 19.04
CA LEU A 12 -14.48 26.94 18.95
C LEU A 12 -14.74 26.54 17.48
N PRO A 13 -14.08 25.50 16.95
CA PRO A 13 -14.32 25.05 15.58
C PRO A 13 -15.76 24.58 15.38
N GLY A 14 -16.45 25.14 14.39
CA GLY A 14 -17.80 24.72 14.00
C GLY A 14 -17.81 23.50 13.06
N THR A 15 -16.68 23.19 12.43
CA THR A 15 -16.54 22.03 11.54
C THR A 15 -15.10 21.54 11.55
N VAL A 16 -14.93 20.21 11.59
CA VAL A 16 -13.65 19.52 11.41
C VAL A 16 -13.82 18.48 10.32
N VAL A 17 -12.97 18.52 9.30
CA VAL A 17 -12.94 17.55 8.22
C VAL A 17 -11.59 16.85 8.26
N PHE A 18 -11.59 15.52 8.26
CA PHE A 18 -10.36 14.74 8.26
C PHE A 18 -10.53 13.44 7.47
N THR A 19 -9.39 12.83 7.13
CA THR A 19 -9.34 11.56 6.43
C THR A 19 -8.92 10.43 7.35
N VAL A 20 -9.47 9.24 7.12
CA VAL A 20 -9.04 7.99 7.74
C VAL A 20 -8.57 7.06 6.63
N ASP A 21 -7.36 6.52 6.77
CA ASP A 21 -6.78 5.53 5.85
C ASP A 21 -6.71 4.19 6.59
N ILE A 22 -7.34 3.16 6.02
CA ILE A 22 -7.33 1.80 6.54
C ILE A 22 -6.88 0.86 5.42
N ARG A 23 -6.03 -0.12 5.77
CA ARG A 23 -5.46 -1.07 4.82
C ARG A 23 -5.47 -2.47 5.42
N SER A 24 -5.81 -3.46 4.60
CA SER A 24 -5.65 -4.88 4.93
C SER A 24 -5.47 -5.68 3.65
N PRO A 25 -4.64 -6.74 3.63
CA PRO A 25 -4.64 -7.70 2.54
C PRO A 25 -5.88 -8.61 2.52
N ASP A 26 -6.65 -8.61 3.61
CA ASP A 26 -7.87 -9.41 3.78
C ASP A 26 -9.11 -8.51 3.55
N GLN A 27 -9.87 -8.83 2.50
CA GLN A 27 -11.07 -8.09 2.12
C GLN A 27 -12.11 -8.06 3.25
N ALA A 28 -12.39 -9.20 3.89
CA ALA A 28 -13.40 -9.27 4.93
C ALA A 28 -13.00 -8.44 6.16
N LYS A 29 -11.69 -8.42 6.47
CA LYS A 29 -11.16 -7.56 7.53
C LYS A 29 -11.28 -6.07 7.17
N LEU A 30 -10.97 -5.69 5.93
CA LEU A 30 -11.08 -4.31 5.46
C LEU A 30 -12.54 -3.82 5.53
N ASP A 31 -13.48 -4.64 5.04
CA ASP A 31 -14.91 -4.36 5.09
C ASP A 31 -15.41 -4.22 6.53
N GLY A 32 -14.96 -5.10 7.43
CA GLY A 32 -15.28 -5.03 8.85
C GLY A 32 -14.74 -3.77 9.55
N MET A 33 -13.52 -3.34 9.19
CA MET A 33 -12.95 -2.09 9.69
C MET A 33 -13.78 -0.87 9.25
N ARG A 34 -14.16 -0.82 7.96
CA ARG A 34 -15.02 0.24 7.42
C ARG A 34 -16.40 0.27 8.08
N ALA A 35 -17.08 -0.88 8.15
CA ALA A 35 -18.40 -0.99 8.76
C ALA A 35 -18.39 -0.53 10.22
N ARG A 36 -17.30 -0.81 10.96
CA ARG A 36 -17.14 -0.34 12.33
C ARG A 36 -17.00 1.18 12.41
N ILE A 37 -16.25 1.81 11.51
CA ILE A 37 -16.11 3.28 11.46
C ILE A 37 -17.47 3.92 11.18
N GLU A 38 -18.16 3.45 10.13
CA GLU A 38 -19.47 3.98 9.71
C GLU A 38 -20.55 3.79 10.79
N LYS A 39 -20.46 2.72 11.59
CA LYS A 39 -21.39 2.44 12.70
C LYS A 39 -21.11 3.26 13.96
N GLU A 40 -19.83 3.44 14.34
CA GLU A 40 -19.48 4.02 15.63
C GLU A 40 -19.28 5.54 15.58
N ALA A 41 -18.82 6.10 14.45
CA ALA A 41 -18.61 7.55 14.32
C ALA A 41 -19.89 8.37 14.56
N PRO A 42 -21.07 8.01 14.03
CA PRO A 42 -22.31 8.76 14.30
C PRO A 42 -22.69 8.77 15.78
N LYS A 43 -22.48 7.67 16.51
CA LYS A 43 -22.79 7.58 17.95
C LYS A 43 -21.92 8.50 18.79
N ILE A 44 -20.63 8.57 18.45
CA ILE A 44 -19.69 9.49 19.12
C ILE A 44 -20.12 10.94 18.87
N CYS A 45 -20.46 11.28 17.63
CA CYS A 45 -20.92 12.63 17.27
C CYS A 45 -22.24 12.99 17.95
N GLU A 46 -23.20 12.07 18.02
CA GLU A 46 -24.49 12.25 18.70
C GLU A 46 -24.30 12.54 20.19
N ALA A 47 -23.45 11.75 20.87
CA ALA A 47 -23.13 11.96 22.29
C ALA A 47 -22.45 13.32 22.56
N LEU A 48 -21.76 13.88 21.56
CA LEU A 48 -21.13 15.20 21.62
C LEU A 48 -22.05 16.34 21.13
N GLY A 49 -23.26 16.05 20.65
CA GLY A 49 -24.20 17.04 20.13
C GLY A 49 -23.77 17.66 18.79
N VAL A 50 -22.96 16.97 18.00
CA VAL A 50 -22.46 17.45 16.69
C VAL A 50 -23.00 16.60 15.54
N LYS A 51 -23.07 17.20 14.34
CA LYS A 51 -23.44 16.48 13.11
C LYS A 51 -22.27 15.62 12.62
N CYS A 52 -22.59 14.48 12.01
CA CYS A 52 -21.62 13.55 11.44
C CYS A 52 -21.91 13.32 9.95
N SER A 53 -20.87 13.24 9.14
CA SER A 53 -20.91 12.72 7.78
C SER A 53 -19.66 11.88 7.56
N VAL A 54 -19.83 10.69 6.98
CA VAL A 54 -18.73 9.78 6.62
C VAL A 54 -18.93 9.43 5.14
N GLU A 55 -17.88 9.64 4.35
CA GLU A 55 -17.90 9.40 2.91
C GLU A 55 -16.65 8.59 2.53
N ALA A 56 -16.84 7.58 1.67
CA ALA A 56 -15.73 6.87 1.06
C ALA A 56 -15.21 7.66 -0.14
N VAL A 57 -13.99 8.20 -0.01
CA VAL A 57 -13.35 9.05 -1.03
C VAL A 57 -12.35 8.31 -1.92
N GLY A 58 -11.98 7.08 -1.56
CA GLY A 58 -11.09 6.22 -2.33
C GLY A 58 -11.14 4.79 -1.81
N HIS A 59 -11.16 3.83 -2.73
CA HIS A 59 -11.22 2.41 -2.40
C HIS A 59 -10.40 1.59 -3.40
N PHE A 60 -9.69 0.59 -2.88
CA PHE A 60 -8.97 -0.40 -3.66
C PHE A 60 -9.10 -1.74 -2.96
N ASP A 61 -9.68 -2.73 -3.65
CA ASP A 61 -9.75 -4.11 -3.16
C ASP A 61 -8.33 -4.68 -3.03
N PRO A 62 -8.02 -5.45 -1.97
CA PRO A 62 -6.74 -6.11 -1.85
C PRO A 62 -6.46 -6.97 -3.09
N ILE A 63 -5.24 -6.88 -3.61
CA ILE A 63 -4.85 -7.60 -4.80
C ILE A 63 -3.84 -8.67 -4.49
N THR A 64 -4.03 -9.84 -5.11
CA THR A 64 -3.05 -10.92 -5.11
C THR A 64 -2.37 -10.95 -6.47
N PHE A 65 -1.05 -10.80 -6.48
CA PHE A 65 -0.26 -10.88 -7.71
C PHE A 65 -0.19 -12.30 -8.26
N ASP A 66 0.10 -12.40 -9.55
CA ASP A 66 0.11 -13.68 -10.26
C ASP A 66 1.14 -14.65 -9.63
N PRO A 67 0.72 -15.85 -9.19
CA PRO A 67 1.59 -16.75 -8.44
C PRO A 67 2.76 -17.28 -9.28
N THR A 68 2.60 -17.39 -10.61
CA THR A 68 3.68 -17.80 -11.51
C THR A 68 4.75 -16.72 -11.59
N LEU A 69 4.35 -15.45 -11.76
CA LEU A 69 5.30 -14.33 -11.79
C LEU A 69 5.98 -14.11 -10.44
N VAL A 70 5.24 -14.23 -9.32
CA VAL A 70 5.82 -14.24 -7.97
C VAL A 70 6.86 -15.36 -7.82
N GLY A 71 6.55 -16.56 -8.34
CA GLY A 71 7.47 -17.70 -8.35
C GLY A 71 8.76 -17.41 -9.14
N ARG A 72 8.65 -16.75 -10.29
CA ARG A 72 9.82 -16.35 -11.11
C ARG A 72 10.71 -15.33 -10.40
N VAL A 73 10.13 -14.33 -9.74
CA VAL A 73 10.88 -13.37 -8.90
C VAL A 73 11.62 -14.10 -7.79
N ARG A 74 10.95 -15.02 -7.08
CA ARG A 74 11.58 -15.80 -6.00
C ARG A 74 12.73 -16.65 -6.53
N THR A 75 12.50 -17.37 -7.63
CA THR A 75 13.52 -18.21 -8.26
C THR A 75 14.72 -17.40 -8.74
N ALA A 76 14.52 -16.18 -9.25
CA ALA A 76 15.60 -15.29 -9.64
C ALA A 76 16.47 -14.88 -8.43
N ALA A 77 15.85 -14.51 -7.31
CA ALA A 77 16.59 -14.20 -6.08
C ALA A 77 17.38 -15.41 -5.55
N GLU A 78 16.79 -16.61 -5.58
CA GLU A 78 17.43 -17.87 -5.19
C GLU A 78 18.65 -18.19 -6.07
N LYS A 79 18.50 -18.09 -7.40
CA LYS A 79 19.59 -18.33 -8.38
C LYS A 79 20.78 -17.38 -8.17
N LEU A 80 20.51 -16.13 -7.82
CA LEU A 80 21.52 -15.11 -7.56
C LEU A 80 22.12 -15.19 -6.14
N GLY A 81 21.58 -16.05 -5.28
CA GLY A 81 22.07 -16.23 -3.90
C GLY A 81 21.70 -15.08 -2.95
N TYR A 82 20.69 -14.28 -3.28
CA TYR A 82 20.22 -13.21 -2.41
C TYR A 82 19.28 -13.74 -1.33
N SER A 83 19.34 -13.14 -0.14
CA SER A 83 18.31 -13.37 0.88
C SER A 83 16.98 -12.77 0.40
N HIS A 84 15.88 -13.47 0.68
CA HIS A 84 14.55 -13.04 0.25
C HIS A 84 13.46 -13.51 1.22
N MET A 85 12.31 -12.86 1.14
CA MET A 85 11.09 -13.28 1.84
C MET A 85 9.86 -12.84 1.06
N ASN A 86 8.71 -13.47 1.31
CA ASN A 86 7.44 -12.96 0.82
C ASN A 86 7.04 -11.71 1.62
N ILE A 87 6.51 -10.70 0.93
CA ILE A 87 6.07 -9.45 1.54
C ILE A 87 4.76 -8.98 0.91
N ILE A 88 3.94 -8.31 1.70
CA ILE A 88 2.72 -7.63 1.25
C ILE A 88 3.07 -6.16 1.12
N SER A 89 2.84 -5.55 -0.05
CA SER A 89 3.04 -4.10 -0.17
C SER A 89 2.01 -3.37 0.69
N GLY A 90 2.51 -2.49 1.56
CA GLY A 90 1.66 -1.61 2.36
C GLY A 90 1.12 -0.42 1.57
N ALA A 91 1.61 -0.18 0.34
CA ALA A 91 1.27 0.97 -0.49
C ALA A 91 0.64 0.54 -1.83
N GLY A 92 -0.14 1.44 -2.44
CA GLY A 92 -0.62 1.28 -3.80
C GLY A 92 0.48 1.60 -4.80
N HIS A 93 0.58 0.78 -5.85
CA HIS A 93 1.51 0.98 -6.98
C HIS A 93 0.77 0.77 -8.30
N ASP A 94 1.30 1.27 -9.40
CA ASP A 94 0.68 1.08 -10.72
C ASP A 94 0.52 -0.41 -11.10
N ALA A 95 1.41 -1.27 -10.61
CA ALA A 95 1.30 -2.72 -10.77
C ALA A 95 -0.02 -3.29 -10.21
N CYS A 96 -0.57 -2.68 -9.15
CA CYS A 96 -1.87 -3.06 -8.60
C CYS A 96 -3.03 -2.81 -9.57
N TRP A 97 -2.89 -1.83 -10.47
CA TRP A 97 -3.86 -1.60 -11.55
C TRP A 97 -3.56 -2.47 -12.76
N ALA A 98 -2.28 -2.64 -13.12
CA ALA A 98 -1.86 -3.49 -14.22
C ALA A 98 -2.33 -4.95 -14.04
N ALA A 99 -2.29 -5.44 -12.80
CA ALA A 99 -2.78 -6.76 -12.41
C ALA A 99 -4.26 -7.01 -12.71
N LYS A 100 -5.07 -5.98 -12.97
CA LYS A 100 -6.48 -6.13 -13.37
C LYS A 100 -6.65 -6.52 -14.84
N VAL A 101 -5.63 -6.33 -15.67
CA VAL A 101 -5.70 -6.53 -17.13
C VAL A 101 -4.62 -7.48 -17.67
N ALA A 102 -3.59 -7.77 -16.89
CA ALA A 102 -2.54 -8.72 -17.23
C ALA A 102 -1.93 -9.35 -15.97
N PRO A 103 -1.32 -10.54 -16.05
CA PRO A 103 -0.49 -11.07 -14.97
C PRO A 103 0.58 -10.06 -14.57
N ALA A 104 0.67 -9.74 -13.28
CA ALA A 104 1.66 -8.81 -12.75
C ALA A 104 2.23 -9.31 -11.43
N THR A 105 3.40 -8.80 -11.07
CA THR A 105 4.09 -9.00 -9.78
C THR A 105 4.96 -7.78 -9.49
N MET A 106 5.62 -7.77 -8.34
CA MET A 106 6.56 -6.73 -7.94
C MET A 106 7.85 -7.32 -7.37
N VAL A 107 8.94 -6.57 -7.52
CA VAL A 107 10.22 -6.80 -6.82
C VAL A 107 10.41 -5.63 -5.85
N MET A 108 10.71 -5.93 -4.59
CA MET A 108 11.00 -4.92 -3.57
C MET A 108 12.47 -5.03 -3.16
N CYS A 109 13.12 -3.88 -2.97
CA CYS A 109 14.40 -3.80 -2.27
C CYS A 109 14.22 -3.05 -0.94
N PRO A 110 15.10 -3.25 0.06
CA PRO A 110 15.02 -2.52 1.32
C PRO A 110 15.33 -1.03 1.13
N CYS A 111 14.87 -0.21 2.08
CA CYS A 111 15.30 1.17 2.25
C CYS A 111 15.74 1.42 3.70
N VAL A 112 16.64 2.38 3.90
CA VAL A 112 17.22 2.69 5.21
C VAL A 112 16.11 3.13 6.18
N GLY A 113 15.98 2.42 7.30
CA GLY A 113 14.97 2.71 8.32
C GLY A 113 13.52 2.47 7.89
N GLY A 114 13.28 1.87 6.72
CA GLY A 114 11.93 1.74 6.16
C GLY A 114 11.29 3.09 5.79
N LEU A 115 12.10 4.14 5.65
CA LEU A 115 11.63 5.49 5.38
C LEU A 115 11.22 5.61 3.91
N SER A 116 10.09 6.28 3.67
CA SER A 116 9.69 6.69 2.32
C SER A 116 8.88 7.98 2.36
N HIS A 117 8.64 8.61 1.21
CA HIS A 117 7.96 9.91 1.08
C HIS A 117 8.65 11.00 1.93
N ASN A 118 9.98 10.90 2.01
CA ASN A 118 10.83 11.81 2.76
C ASN A 118 12.12 12.03 1.98
N GLU A 119 12.66 13.25 2.03
CA GLU A 119 13.89 13.62 1.32
C GLU A 119 15.12 12.82 1.77
N ALA A 120 15.08 12.22 2.97
CA ALA A 120 16.11 11.32 3.49
C ALA A 120 15.89 9.84 3.12
N GLU A 121 14.92 9.53 2.25
CA GLU A 121 14.75 8.18 1.70
C GLU A 121 16.02 7.74 0.96
N GLU A 122 16.57 6.57 1.34
CA GLU A 122 17.84 6.08 0.81
C GLU A 122 17.84 4.55 0.65
N ILE A 123 18.47 4.08 -0.43
CA ILE A 123 18.82 2.68 -0.67
C ILE A 123 20.31 2.58 -0.96
N SER A 124 20.94 1.46 -0.58
CA SER A 124 22.34 1.23 -0.94
C SER A 124 22.48 0.86 -2.42
N LYS A 125 23.67 1.05 -3.00
CA LYS A 125 23.95 0.66 -4.39
C LYS A 125 23.80 -0.85 -4.60
N GLU A 126 24.16 -1.62 -3.58
CA GLU A 126 24.06 -3.08 -3.58
C GLU A 126 22.61 -3.54 -3.59
N TRP A 127 21.72 -2.89 -2.83
CA TRP A 127 20.29 -3.18 -2.87
C TRP A 127 19.65 -2.80 -4.21
N ALA A 128 20.05 -1.65 -4.76
CA ALA A 128 19.58 -1.23 -6.08
C ALA A 128 20.00 -2.23 -7.18
N ALA A 129 21.27 -2.66 -7.18
CA ALA A 129 21.79 -3.65 -8.12
C ALA A 129 21.08 -5.00 -7.96
N ALA A 130 20.98 -5.53 -6.73
CA ALA A 130 20.32 -6.80 -6.48
C ALA A 130 18.84 -6.79 -6.92
N GLY A 131 18.11 -5.70 -6.66
CA GLY A 131 16.73 -5.53 -7.11
C GLY A 131 16.61 -5.51 -8.64
N ALA A 132 17.54 -4.84 -9.32
CA ALA A 132 17.60 -4.80 -10.78
C ALA A 132 17.96 -6.16 -11.41
N ASP A 133 18.91 -6.90 -10.82
CA ASP A 133 19.31 -8.23 -11.29
C ASP A 133 18.15 -9.22 -11.16
N VAL A 134 17.45 -9.22 -10.02
CA VAL A 134 16.24 -10.04 -9.82
C VAL A 134 15.16 -9.69 -10.84
N LEU A 135 14.92 -8.40 -11.09
CA LEU A 135 13.97 -7.95 -12.10
C LEU A 135 14.36 -8.44 -13.50
N PHE A 136 15.61 -8.27 -13.89
CA PHE A 136 16.14 -8.71 -15.18
C PHE A 136 15.89 -10.21 -15.40
N HIS A 137 16.32 -11.05 -14.47
CA HIS A 137 16.15 -12.50 -14.59
C HIS A 137 14.68 -12.93 -14.61
N ALA A 138 13.81 -12.31 -13.81
CA ALA A 138 12.38 -12.62 -13.81
C ALA A 138 11.68 -12.22 -15.12
N VAL A 139 12.10 -11.10 -15.73
CA VAL A 139 11.59 -10.64 -17.03
C VAL A 139 12.04 -11.56 -18.17
N VAL A 140 13.33 -11.93 -18.22
CA VAL A 140 13.86 -12.83 -19.27
C VAL A 140 13.17 -14.19 -19.23
N GLU A 141 13.07 -14.79 -18.03
CA GLU A 141 12.33 -16.04 -17.80
C GLU A 141 10.85 -15.92 -18.24
N THR A 142 10.26 -14.73 -18.07
CA THR A 142 8.87 -14.48 -18.46
C THR A 142 8.68 -14.28 -19.96
N ALA A 143 9.64 -13.63 -20.62
CA ALA A 143 9.63 -13.40 -22.05
C ALA A 143 9.82 -14.70 -22.86
N GLY A 144 10.27 -15.79 -22.23
CA GLY A 144 10.55 -17.05 -22.91
C GLY A 144 11.76 -16.98 -23.84
N ILE A 145 12.57 -15.92 -23.73
CA ILE A 145 13.88 -15.81 -24.38
C ILE A 145 14.87 -16.56 -23.49
N VAL A 146 14.75 -17.88 -23.50
CA VAL A 146 15.64 -18.77 -22.74
C VAL A 146 16.23 -19.79 -23.71
N GLU A 147 17.02 -19.27 -24.64
CA GLU A 147 18.20 -19.87 -25.28
C GLU A 147 18.97 -18.78 -26.06
#